data_AF-A0AA95BUS1-F1
#
_entry.id   AF-A0AA95BUS1-F1
#
_cell.length_a   1.000
_cell.length_b   1.000
_cell.length_c   1.000
_cell.angle_alpha   90.00
_cell.angle_beta   90.00
_cell.angle_gamma   90.00
#
_symmetry.space_group_name_H-M   'P 1'
#
loop_
_entity.id
_entity.type
_entity.pdbx_description
1 polymer ?
#
loop_
_entity_poly.entity_id
_entity_poly.type
_entity_poly.pdbx_seq_one_letter_code
_entity_poly.pdbx_strand_id
1 'polypeptide(L)'
;MDKREALVVAHQIDVLIRKMYLASVSFYYTKQDGSIRHAVGTLTGYEHCFHRPYTPRPENTFVVYYDLEAKGWRTFHAENFLRAE
;
A
#
# COMPACT_ATOMS: atom_id res chain seq x y z
N MET A 1 -5.53 1.40 18.34
CA MET A 1 -4.88 0.20 17.79
C MET A 1 -4.04 -0.41 18.90
N ASP A 2 -4.32 -1.66 19.25
CA ASP A 2 -3.50 -2.43 20.19
C ASP A 2 -2.14 -2.79 19.57
N LYS A 3 -1.11 -3.02 20.39
CA LYS A 3 0.24 -3.36 19.91
C LYS A 3 0.24 -4.64 19.05
N ARG A 4 -0.63 -5.60 19.36
CA ARG A 4 -0.77 -6.83 18.59
C ARG A 4 -1.38 -6.58 17.22
N GLU A 5 -2.40 -5.73 17.15
CA GLU A 5 -3.04 -5.33 15.89
C GLU A 5 -2.05 -4.60 14.97
N ALA A 6 -1.26 -3.68 15.52
CA ALA A 6 -0.25 -2.95 14.76
C ALA A 6 0.78 -3.90 14.10
N LEU A 7 1.19 -4.96 14.81
CA LEU A 7 2.13 -5.94 14.29
C LEU A 7 1.51 -6.78 13.14
N VAL A 8 0.24 -7.14 13.28
CA VAL A 8 -0.50 -7.86 12.23
C VAL A 8 -0.63 -7.00 10.97
N VAL A 9 -1.05 -5.74 11.12
CA VAL A 9 -1.17 -4.81 10.00
C VAL A 9 0.18 -4.57 9.32
N ALA A 10 1.25 -4.36 10.08
CA ALA A 10 2.59 -4.19 9.52
C ALA A 10 3.04 -5.41 8.70
N HIS A 11 2.77 -6.62 9.20
CA HIS A 11 3.08 -7.84 8.46
C HIS A 11 2.27 -7.95 7.16
N GLN A 12 0.96 -7.65 7.20
CA GLN A 12 0.12 -7.70 6.00
C GLN A 12 0.55 -6.65 4.96
N ILE A 13 0.99 -5.47 5.39
CA ILE A 13 1.54 -4.44 4.52
C ILE A 13 2.85 -4.89 3.87
N ASP A 14 3.76 -5.54 4.62
CA ASP A 14 4.98 -6.11 4.03
C ASP A 14 4.66 -7.12 2.93
N VAL A 15 3.68 -8.00 3.18
CA VAL A 15 3.19 -8.96 2.17
C VAL A 15 2.59 -8.25 0.96
N LEU A 16 1.75 -7.22 1.16
CA LEU A 16 1.17 -6.42 0.08
C LEU A 16 2.27 -5.78 -0.78
N ILE A 17 3.25 -5.14 -0.15
CA ILE A 17 4.35 -4.45 -0.85
C ILE A 17 5.15 -5.43 -1.70
N ARG A 18 5.49 -6.60 -1.16
CA ARG A 18 6.18 -7.65 -1.91
C ARG A 18 5.36 -8.13 -3.11
N LYS A 19 4.05 -8.34 -2.93
CA LYS A 19 3.17 -8.71 -4.04
C LYS A 19 3.11 -7.60 -5.11
N MET A 20 2.97 -6.33 -4.71
CA MET A 20 2.89 -5.18 -5.62
C MET A 20 4.18 -4.96 -6.43
N TYR A 21 5.33 -5.38 -5.89
CA TYR A 21 6.59 -5.38 -6.61
C TYR A 21 6.65 -6.41 -7.74
N LEU A 22 5.95 -7.54 -7.58
CA LEU A 22 5.94 -8.64 -8.54
C LEU A 22 4.82 -8.51 -9.58
N ALA A 23 3.68 -7.94 -9.19
CA ALA A 23 2.49 -7.85 -10.02
C ALA A 23 1.55 -6.73 -9.56
N SER A 24 0.48 -6.56 -10.31
CA SER A 24 -0.67 -5.77 -9.88
C SER A 24 -1.49 -6.55 -8.85
N VAL A 25 -1.87 -5.88 -7.76
CA VAL A 25 -2.58 -6.50 -6.64
C VAL A 25 -3.85 -5.72 -6.34
N SER A 26 -4.94 -6.44 -6.11
CA SER A 26 -6.20 -5.90 -5.61
C SER A 26 -6.16 -5.80 -4.08
N PHE A 27 -6.55 -4.65 -3.53
CA PHE A 27 -6.60 -4.45 -2.08
C PHE A 27 -7.61 -3.38 -1.67
N TYR A 28 -7.91 -3.34 -0.38
CA TYR A 28 -8.89 -2.45 0.21
C TYR A 28 -8.27 -1.61 1.33
N TYR A 29 -8.63 -0.34 1.37
CA TYR A 29 -8.31 0.55 2.48
C TYR A 29 -9.44 1.56 2.74
N THR A 30 -9.51 2.09 3.95
CA THR A 30 -10.44 3.16 4.31
C THR A 30 -9.88 4.52 3.91
N LYS A 31 -10.63 5.33 3.17
CA LYS A 31 -10.26 6.72 2.87
C LYS A 31 -10.47 7.60 4.10
N GLN A 32 -9.94 8.83 4.05
CA GLN A 32 -10.12 9.81 5.13
C GLN A 32 -11.59 10.18 5.40
N ASP A 33 -12.46 10.10 4.38
CA ASP A 33 -13.90 10.33 4.51
C ASP A 33 -14.68 9.11 5.08
N GLY A 34 -13.98 8.03 5.45
CA GLY A 34 -14.55 6.80 5.96
C GLY A 34 -15.06 5.84 4.88
N SER A 35 -15.08 6.22 3.60
CA SER A 35 -15.46 5.31 2.51
C SER A 35 -14.37 4.27 2.24
N ILE A 36 -14.77 3.06 1.85
CA ILE A 36 -13.82 2.00 1.47
C ILE A 36 -13.40 2.21 0.02
N ARG A 37 -12.09 2.24 -0.24
CA ARG A 37 -11.52 2.15 -1.57
C ARG A 37 -11.11 0.72 -1.84
N HIS A 38 -11.66 0.14 -2.90
CA HIS A 38 -11.06 -0.99 -3.60
C HIS A 38 -10.08 -0.44 -4.64
N ALA A 39 -8.82 -0.88 -4.66
CA ALA A 39 -7.81 -0.41 -5.59
C ALA A 39 -7.03 -1.58 -6.20
N VAL A 40 -6.66 -1.43 -7.47
CA VAL A 40 -5.67 -2.30 -8.12
C VAL A 40 -4.38 -1.52 -8.28
N GLY A 41 -3.35 -1.93 -7.56
CA GLY A 41 -2.09 -1.19 -7.45
C GLY A 41 -0.85 -2.02 -7.72
N THR A 42 0.22 -1.34 -8.13
CA THR A 42 1.55 -1.95 -8.35
C THR A 42 2.67 -0.99 -7.95
N LEU A 43 3.87 -1.53 -7.70
CA LEU A 43 5.11 -0.77 -7.56
C LEU A 43 5.99 -0.85 -8.82
N THR A 44 5.54 -1.53 -9.88
CA THR A 44 6.24 -1.56 -11.17
C THR A 44 6.50 -0.12 -11.65
N GLY A 45 7.75 0.17 -12.01
CA GLY A 45 8.17 1.50 -12.48
C GLY A 45 8.45 2.53 -11.38
N TYR A 46 8.30 2.18 -10.09
CA TYR A 46 8.59 3.11 -8.99
C TYR A 46 10.01 3.68 -9.07
N GLU A 47 11.02 2.82 -9.20
CA GLU A 47 12.42 3.26 -9.18
C GLU A 47 12.76 4.14 -10.39
N HIS A 48 12.14 3.87 -11.53
CA HIS A 48 12.28 4.69 -12.72
C HIS A 48 11.64 6.08 -12.52
N CYS A 49 10.46 6.16 -11.90
CA CYS A 49 9.79 7.44 -11.67
C CYS A 49 10.43 8.28 -10.55
N PHE A 50 10.95 7.63 -9.50
CA PHE A 50 11.44 8.30 -8.28
C PHE A 50 12.96 8.24 -8.09
N HIS A 51 13.69 7.63 -9.03
CA HIS A 51 15.15 7.51 -9.04
C HIS A 51 15.75 6.88 -7.77
N ARG A 52 14.98 6.01 -7.09
CA ARG A 52 15.40 5.31 -5.87
C ARG A 52 14.56 4.04 -5.63
N PRO A 53 15.12 3.02 -4.94
CA PRO A 53 14.35 1.85 -4.54
C PRO A 53 13.24 2.22 -3.55
N TYR A 54 12.09 1.54 -3.65
CA TYR A 54 11.05 1.68 -2.64
C TYR A 54 11.45 0.90 -1.38
N THR A 55 11.78 1.64 -0.32
CA THR A 55 12.15 1.06 0.98
C THR A 55 11.00 1.26 1.96
N PRO A 56 10.20 0.21 2.25
CA PRO A 56 9.23 0.27 3.34
C PRO A 56 9.97 0.46 4.66
N ARG A 57 9.78 1.59 5.31
CA ARG A 57 10.30 1.85 6.65
C ARG A 57 9.20 1.65 7.67
N PRO A 58 9.50 1.13 8.87
CA PRO A 58 8.53 1.06 9.97
C PRO A 58 7.93 2.42 10.33
N GLU A 59 8.70 3.48 10.07
CA GLU A 59 8.33 4.89 10.26
C GLU A 59 7.39 5.43 9.18
N ASN A 60 7.41 4.81 7.99
CA ASN A 60 6.60 5.26 6.86
C ASN A 60 5.14 4.91 7.13
N THR A 61 4.40 5.92 7.54
CA THR A 61 2.97 5.80 7.82
C THR A 61 2.13 5.66 6.56
N PHE A 62 2.73 5.82 5.37
CA PHE A 62 2.05 5.73 4.09
C PHE A 62 2.61 4.62 3.21
N VAL A 63 1.72 3.91 2.55
CA VAL A 63 2.02 2.92 1.50
C VAL A 63 1.83 3.58 0.14
N VAL A 64 2.88 3.58 -0.69
CA VAL A 64 2.82 4.10 -2.06
C VAL A 64 2.42 2.99 -3.03
N TYR A 65 1.64 3.34 -4.05
CA TYR A 65 1.32 2.45 -5.16
C TYR A 65 0.96 3.25 -6.41
N TYR A 66 1.15 2.68 -7.59
CA TYR A 66 0.57 3.18 -8.83
C TYR A 66 -0.83 2.60 -8.98
N ASP A 67 -1.85 3.46 -8.96
CA ASP A 67 -3.25 3.07 -9.13
C ASP A 67 -3.55 2.89 -10.63
N LEU A 68 -3.89 1.67 -11.04
CA LEU A 68 -4.14 1.36 -12.45
C LEU A 68 -5.43 1.99 -12.97
N GLU A 69 -6.45 2.12 -12.12
CA GLU A 69 -7.73 2.71 -12.49
C GLU A 69 -7.60 4.22 -12.60
N ALA A 70 -6.93 4.85 -11.64
CA ALA A 70 -6.72 6.29 -11.61
C ALA A 70 -5.52 6.77 -12.44
N LYS A 71 -4.72 5.84 -12.99
CA LYS A 71 -3.53 6.09 -13.81
C LYS A 71 -2.55 7.07 -13.15
N GLY A 72 -2.20 6.80 -11.89
CA GLY A 72 -1.28 7.69 -11.17
C GLY A 72 -0.77 7.13 -9.85
N TRP A 73 0.37 7.63 -9.40
CA TRP A 73 0.93 7.33 -8.09
C TRP A 73 0.05 7.91 -6.99
N ARG A 74 -0.28 7.07 -6.00
CA ARG A 74 -1.11 7.40 -4.85
C ARG A 74 -0.49 6.84 -3.57
N THR A 75 -1.02 7.32 -2.44
CA THR A 75 -0.67 6.84 -1.11
C THR A 75 -1.92 6.60 -0.29
N PHE A 76 -1.87 5.61 0.58
CA PHE A 76 -2.84 5.47 1.67
C PHE A 76 -2.11 5.27 3.00
N HIS A 77 -2.76 5.61 4.10
CA HIS A 77 -2.17 5.45 5.43
C HIS A 77 -2.16 3.98 5.83
N ALA A 78 -1.05 3.47 6.33
CA ALA A 78 -0.87 2.07 6.71
C ALA A 78 -1.95 1.58 7.68
N GLU A 79 -2.36 2.43 8.63
CA GLU A 79 -3.43 2.09 9.59
C GLU A 79 -4.81 1.89 8.95
N ASN A 80 -5.01 2.43 7.74
CA ASN A 80 -6.27 2.30 7.01
C ASN A 80 -6.31 1.04 6.16
N PHE A 81 -5.24 0.25 6.13
CA PHE A 81 -5.21 -1.01 5.40
C PHE A 81 -6.24 -1.99 5.95
N LEU A 82 -7.03 -2.62 5.07
CA LEU A 82 -8.04 -3.60 5.46
C LEU A 82 -7.62 -5.02 5.08
N ARG A 83 -7.33 -5.25 3.79
CA ARG A 83 -6.90 -6.55 3.26
C ARG A 83 -6.42 -6.43 1.82
N ALA A 84 -5.67 -7.44 1.37
CA ALA A 84 -5.29 -7.65 -0.03
C ALA A 84 -5.82 -9.01 -0.51
N GLU A 85 -6.09 -9.12 -1.81
CA GLU A 85 -6.51 -10.35 -2.49
C GLU A 85 -5.30 -11.21 -2.95
#